data_AF-A0A833XSF2-F1
#
_entry.id   AF-A0A833XSF2-F1
#
_cell.length_a   1.000
_cell.length_b   1.000
_cell.length_c   1.000
_cell.angle_alpha   90.00
_cell.angle_beta   90.00
_cell.angle_gamma   90.00
#
_symmetry.space_group_name_H-M   'P 1'
#
loop_
_entity.id
_entity.type
_entity.pdbx_description
1 polymer ?
#
loop_
_entity_poly.entity_id
_entity_poly.type
_entity_poly.pdbx_seq_one_letter_code
_entity_poly.pdbx_strand_id
1 'polypeptide(L)'
;MASFRSLRSEIFDREERKQQYQDHIRGLNAYDRHKKFLHDYVGFYGKEKATHVKLPVKTDQDTLREGYRFIRTEEDDMDPSWEQRLVKRYYDKLFKEYCIADMSHYKSGKIGLRWRTEKEVMSGKGQFICGNKHCDEKDGLASYEVNFSYSEAGENKQALVKLVTCERCAEKLHYKRRKEKEQSQKREQEENKRKSSLFQEPVKK
;
A
#
# COMPACT_ATOMS: atom_id res chain seq x y z
N MET A 1 16.40 30.72 -63.51
CA MET A 1 15.20 29.93 -63.86
C MET A 1 15.43 28.50 -63.41
N ALA A 2 14.62 27.97 -62.49
CA ALA A 2 14.77 26.59 -62.03
C ALA A 2 14.50 25.63 -63.20
N SER A 3 15.46 24.74 -63.49
CA SER A 3 15.31 23.72 -64.53
C SER A 3 14.17 22.76 -64.17
N PHE A 4 13.41 22.29 -65.16
CA PHE A 4 12.38 21.25 -64.99
C PHE A 4 12.91 20.00 -64.24
N ARG A 5 14.20 19.69 -64.39
CA ARG A 5 14.85 18.59 -63.68
C ARG A 5 15.02 18.87 -62.18
N SER A 6 15.29 20.12 -61.81
CA SER A 6 15.40 20.60 -60.42
C SER A 6 14.04 20.63 -59.73
N LEU A 7 13.00 21.09 -60.44
CA LEU A 7 11.64 21.08 -59.92
C LEU A 7 11.14 19.66 -59.68
N ARG A 8 11.45 18.72 -60.61
CA ARG A 8 11.08 17.32 -60.47
C ARG A 8 11.80 16.65 -59.30
N SER A 9 13.09 16.90 -59.09
CA SER A 9 13.81 16.38 -57.91
C SER A 9 13.26 16.94 -56.60
N GLU A 10 12.97 18.24 -56.52
CA GLU A 10 12.38 18.85 -55.32
C GLU A 10 11.00 18.28 -54.96
N ILE A 11 10.18 17.95 -55.97
CA ILE A 11 8.88 17.31 -55.77
C ILE A 11 9.06 15.89 -55.22
N PHE A 12 9.96 15.09 -55.80
CA PHE A 12 10.24 13.74 -55.31
C PHE A 12 10.82 13.74 -53.90
N ASP A 13 11.79 14.60 -53.60
CA ASP A 13 12.38 14.71 -52.25
C ASP A 13 11.34 15.15 -51.20
N ARG A 14 10.32 15.92 -51.61
CA ARG A 14 9.21 16.30 -50.73
C ARG A 14 8.26 15.14 -50.49
N GLU A 15 8.01 14.31 -51.49
CA GLU A 15 7.13 13.15 -51.41
C GLU A 15 7.78 12.02 -50.58
N GLU A 16 9.08 11.80 -50.76
CA GLU A 16 9.85 10.83 -49.97
C GLU A 16 9.89 11.21 -48.49
N ARG A 17 10.14 12.49 -48.17
CA ARG A 17 10.10 12.97 -46.77
C ARG A 17 8.71 12.79 -46.12
N LYS A 18 7.64 12.94 -46.90
CA LYS A 18 6.27 12.68 -46.41
C LYS A 18 6.07 11.20 -46.10
N GLN A 19 6.52 10.31 -46.99
CA GLN A 19 6.44 8.86 -46.77
C GLN A 19 7.25 8.44 -45.54
N GLN A 20 8.51 8.87 -45.46
CA GLN A 20 9.38 8.59 -44.32
C GLN A 20 8.77 9.08 -42.98
N TYR A 21 8.16 10.26 -42.98
CA TYR A 21 7.47 10.78 -41.79
C TYR A 21 6.25 9.94 -41.39
N GLN A 22 5.43 9.51 -42.36
CA GLN A 22 4.27 8.66 -42.12
C GLN A 22 4.66 7.28 -41.59
N ASP A 23 5.67 6.65 -42.20
CA ASP A 23 6.14 5.33 -41.78
C ASP A 23 6.76 5.38 -40.39
N HIS A 24 7.52 6.42 -40.09
CA HIS A 24 8.04 6.66 -38.74
C HIS A 24 6.90 6.85 -37.72
N ILE A 25 5.83 7.58 -38.04
CA ILE A 25 4.68 7.73 -37.12
C ILE A 25 3.96 6.40 -36.89
N ARG A 26 3.81 5.60 -37.94
CA ARG A 26 3.15 4.28 -37.86
C ARG A 26 3.96 3.30 -37.02
N GLY A 27 5.29 3.42 -37.03
CA GLY A 27 6.19 2.58 -36.22
C GLY A 27 6.29 2.96 -34.73
N LEU A 28 5.75 4.10 -34.31
CA LEU A 28 5.80 4.55 -32.91
C LEU A 28 4.64 4.02 -32.08
N ASN A 29 4.90 3.79 -30.79
CA ASN A 29 3.86 3.49 -29.80
C ASN A 29 2.89 4.70 -29.66
N ALA A 30 1.66 4.45 -29.20
CA ALA A 30 0.61 5.47 -29.05
C ALA A 30 1.07 6.68 -28.22
N TYR A 31 1.82 6.45 -27.15
CA TYR A 31 2.38 7.51 -26.31
C TYR A 31 3.45 8.33 -27.03
N ASP A 32 4.40 7.68 -27.71
CA ASP A 32 5.50 8.35 -28.41
C ASP A 32 4.99 9.16 -29.60
N ARG A 33 4.01 8.61 -30.31
CA ARG A 33 3.30 9.29 -31.39
C ARG A 33 2.60 10.56 -30.88
N HIS A 34 1.91 10.48 -29.74
CA HIS A 34 1.28 11.64 -29.12
C HIS A 34 2.30 12.73 -28.75
N LYS A 35 3.43 12.35 -28.13
CA LYS A 35 4.50 13.28 -27.78
C LYS A 35 5.09 13.98 -29.01
N LYS A 36 5.30 13.23 -30.09
CA LYS A 36 5.78 13.78 -31.37
C LYS A 36 4.79 14.79 -31.97
N PHE A 37 3.50 14.48 -31.99
CA PHE A 37 2.49 15.40 -32.50
C PHE A 37 2.38 16.69 -31.68
N LEU A 38 2.46 16.60 -30.35
CA LEU A 38 2.51 17.79 -29.50
C LEU A 38 3.75 18.63 -29.80
N HIS A 39 4.92 18.00 -29.94
CA HIS A 39 6.16 18.70 -30.26
C HIS A 39 6.10 19.40 -31.63
N ASP A 40 5.61 18.71 -32.66
CA ASP A 40 5.47 19.26 -34.01
C ASP A 40 4.46 20.42 -34.06
N TYR A 41 3.35 20.32 -33.32
CA TYR A 41 2.37 21.38 -33.18
C TYR A 41 2.96 22.63 -32.52
N VAL A 42 3.68 22.46 -31.40
CA VAL A 42 4.36 23.55 -30.71
C VAL A 42 5.45 24.17 -31.59
N GLY A 43 6.22 23.36 -32.33
CA GLY A 43 7.26 23.88 -33.23
C GLY A 43 6.72 24.68 -34.42
N PHE A 44 5.57 24.29 -34.97
CA PHE A 44 5.00 24.95 -36.15
C PHE A 44 4.16 26.19 -35.81
N TYR A 45 3.39 26.15 -34.72
CA TYR A 45 2.46 27.21 -34.34
C TYR A 45 2.89 28.02 -33.10
N GLY A 46 3.77 27.48 -32.25
CA GLY A 46 4.24 28.13 -31.03
C GLY A 46 5.35 29.16 -31.29
N LYS A 47 4.99 30.34 -31.79
CA LYS A 47 5.93 31.44 -32.04
C LYS A 47 6.55 32.04 -30.77
N GLU A 48 5.98 31.78 -29.60
CA GLU A 48 6.58 32.11 -28.31
C GLU A 48 6.97 30.83 -27.59
N LYS A 49 8.20 30.80 -27.06
CA LYS A 49 8.71 29.67 -26.27
C LYS A 49 7.68 29.39 -25.18
N ALA A 50 6.89 28.34 -25.35
CA ALA A 50 6.02 27.84 -24.32
C ALA A 50 6.92 27.59 -23.10
N THR A 51 6.78 28.42 -22.08
CA THR A 51 7.28 28.10 -20.75
C THR A 51 6.74 26.72 -20.48
N HIS A 52 7.63 25.74 -20.39
CA HIS A 52 7.25 24.35 -20.23
C HIS A 52 6.73 24.23 -18.81
N VAL A 53 5.49 24.71 -18.57
CA VAL A 53 4.78 24.52 -17.33
C VAL A 53 4.49 23.03 -17.33
N LYS A 54 5.42 22.26 -16.75
CA LYS A 54 5.15 20.91 -16.31
C LYS A 54 4.11 21.07 -15.20
N LEU A 55 2.84 21.16 -15.60
CA LEU A 55 1.77 20.93 -14.66
C LEU A 55 2.09 19.57 -14.03
N PRO A 56 2.07 19.46 -12.69
CA PRO A 56 2.26 18.18 -12.04
C PRO A 56 1.17 17.23 -12.57
N VAL A 57 1.54 16.38 -13.52
CA VAL A 57 0.63 15.37 -14.05
C VAL A 57 0.47 14.37 -12.93
N LYS A 58 -0.69 14.41 -12.27
CA LYS A 58 -1.05 13.40 -11.29
C LYS A 58 -1.17 12.06 -12.01
N THR A 59 -0.33 11.11 -11.63
CA THR A 59 -0.43 9.74 -12.13
C THR A 59 -1.59 9.05 -11.44
N ASP A 60 -2.22 8.07 -12.09
CA ASP A 60 -3.21 7.19 -11.44
C ASP A 60 -2.69 6.61 -10.11
N GLN A 61 -1.40 6.29 -10.05
CA GLN A 61 -0.74 5.81 -8.83
C GLN A 61 -0.70 6.88 -7.72
N ASP A 62 -0.49 8.14 -8.09
CA ASP A 62 -0.46 9.25 -7.13
C ASP A 62 -1.87 9.50 -6.60
N THR A 63 -2.88 9.49 -7.49
CA THR A 63 -4.29 9.56 -7.12
C THR A 63 -4.69 8.44 -6.16
N LEU A 64 -4.25 7.20 -6.42
CA LEU A 64 -4.48 6.07 -5.52
C LEU A 64 -3.81 6.27 -4.17
N ARG A 65 -2.58 6.80 -4.14
CA ARG A 65 -1.84 7.04 -2.90
C ARG A 65 -2.48 8.14 -2.05
N GLU A 66 -2.95 9.21 -2.69
CA GLU A 66 -3.64 10.32 -2.03
C GLU A 66 -5.00 9.91 -1.47
N GLY A 67 -5.77 9.12 -2.23
CA GLY A 67 -7.13 8.72 -1.84
C GLY A 67 -7.23 7.42 -1.04
N TYR A 68 -6.13 6.67 -0.86
CA TYR A 68 -6.17 5.40 -0.15
C TYR A 68 -6.57 5.60 1.31
N ARG A 69 -7.61 4.86 1.72
CA ARG A 69 -8.01 4.71 3.11
C ARG A 69 -8.00 3.24 3.50
N PHE A 70 -7.53 2.95 4.70
CA PHE A 70 -7.43 1.57 5.21
C PHE A 70 -8.81 0.92 5.34
N ILE A 71 -9.78 1.65 5.91
CA ILE A 71 -11.20 1.31 5.96
C ILE A 71 -11.96 2.48 5.37
N ARG A 72 -12.78 2.21 4.34
CA ARG A 72 -13.65 3.23 3.73
C ARG A 72 -15.01 3.20 4.41
N THR A 73 -15.51 4.36 4.79
CA THR A 73 -16.88 4.55 5.28
C THR A 73 -17.79 4.98 4.13
N GLU A 74 -19.11 4.86 4.31
CA GLU A 74 -20.09 5.27 3.30
C GLU A 74 -19.98 6.76 2.94
N GLU A 75 -19.55 7.59 3.89
CA GLU A 75 -19.27 9.03 3.73
C GLU A 75 -18.18 9.30 2.68
N ASP A 76 -17.16 8.43 2.60
CA ASP A 76 -16.04 8.57 1.65
C ASP A 76 -16.42 8.20 0.21
N ASP A 77 -17.57 7.53 0.05
CA ASP A 77 -18.11 7.08 -1.22
C ASP A 77 -19.18 8.03 -1.80
N MET A 78 -19.50 9.12 -1.08
CA MET A 78 -20.52 10.09 -1.48
C MET A 78 -20.08 11.01 -2.62
N ASP A 79 -18.78 11.22 -2.78
CA ASP A 79 -18.25 12.15 -3.77
C ASP A 79 -18.04 11.48 -5.14
N PRO A 80 -18.56 12.06 -6.24
CA PRO A 80 -18.56 11.43 -7.56
C PRO A 80 -17.29 11.69 -8.39
N SER A 81 -16.17 12.12 -7.77
CA SER A 81 -14.95 12.41 -8.52
C SER A 81 -14.41 11.16 -9.23
N TRP A 82 -13.77 11.35 -10.39
CA TRP A 82 -13.19 10.21 -11.11
C TRP A 82 -12.09 9.55 -10.26
N GLU A 83 -11.35 10.34 -9.47
CA GLU A 83 -10.30 9.88 -8.56
C GLU A 83 -10.86 8.90 -7.52
N GLN A 84 -11.93 9.28 -6.84
CA GLN A 84 -12.54 8.44 -5.81
C GLN A 84 -13.18 7.18 -6.41
N ARG A 85 -13.72 7.25 -7.63
CA ARG A 85 -14.21 6.06 -8.35
C ARG A 85 -13.09 5.09 -8.69
N LEU A 86 -11.91 5.58 -9.07
CA LEU A 86 -10.71 4.76 -9.29
C LEU A 86 -10.27 4.09 -7.99
N VAL A 87 -10.16 4.86 -6.91
CA VAL A 87 -9.79 4.35 -5.58
C VAL A 87 -10.79 3.31 -5.08
N LYS A 88 -12.09 3.53 -5.28
CA LYS A 88 -13.15 2.58 -4.90
C LYS A 88 -12.99 1.25 -5.61
N ARG A 89 -12.87 1.29 -6.94
CA ARG A 89 -12.64 0.09 -7.76
C ARG A 89 -11.38 -0.66 -7.34
N TYR A 90 -10.34 0.05 -6.93
CA TYR A 90 -9.14 -0.58 -6.38
C TYR A 90 -9.43 -1.22 -5.02
N TYR A 91 -10.06 -0.49 -4.10
CA TYR A 91 -10.43 -0.97 -2.76
C TYR A 91 -11.27 -2.25 -2.79
N ASP A 92 -12.24 -2.34 -3.70
CA ASP A 92 -13.13 -3.50 -3.84
C ASP A 92 -12.40 -4.75 -4.32
N LYS A 93 -11.28 -4.59 -5.06
CA LYS A 93 -10.43 -5.70 -5.49
C LYS A 93 -9.54 -6.25 -4.36
N LEU A 94 -9.37 -5.53 -3.25
CA LEU A 94 -8.54 -5.99 -2.14
C LEU A 94 -9.27 -7.02 -1.30
N PHE A 95 -8.63 -8.17 -1.09
CA PHE A 95 -9.04 -9.20 -0.14
C PHE A 95 -8.64 -8.81 1.30
N LYS A 96 -9.61 -8.38 2.10
CA LYS A 96 -9.42 -7.79 3.43
C LYS A 96 -9.89 -8.68 4.59
N GLU A 97 -10.16 -9.97 4.34
CA GLU A 97 -10.67 -10.87 5.38
C GLU A 97 -9.60 -11.26 6.41
N TYR A 98 -8.39 -11.55 5.95
CA TYR A 98 -7.28 -12.02 6.78
C TYR A 98 -6.04 -11.16 6.55
N CYS A 99 -5.36 -10.81 7.63
CA CYS A 99 -4.11 -10.06 7.60
C CYS A 99 -2.89 -10.99 7.78
N ILE A 100 -1.71 -10.48 7.43
CA ILE A 100 -0.41 -11.09 7.70
C ILE A 100 0.27 -10.31 8.81
N ALA A 101 0.90 -11.04 9.73
CA ALA A 101 1.72 -10.49 10.78
C ALA A 101 3.21 -10.67 10.49
N ASP A 102 3.99 -9.64 10.78
CA ASP A 102 5.43 -9.74 10.97
C ASP A 102 5.71 -9.75 12.48
N MET A 103 6.08 -10.93 12.98
CA MET A 103 6.36 -11.17 14.39
C MET A 103 7.86 -11.12 14.70
N SER A 104 8.73 -10.64 13.80
CA SER A 104 10.19 -10.67 14.00
C SER A 104 10.64 -9.95 15.28
N HIS A 105 9.91 -8.89 15.66
CA HIS A 105 10.18 -8.09 16.85
C HIS A 105 9.19 -8.35 18.02
N TYR A 106 8.58 -9.55 18.08
CA TYR A 106 7.60 -9.87 19.13
C TYR A 106 8.14 -9.72 20.56
N LYS A 107 9.45 -9.92 20.77
CA LYS A 107 10.09 -9.76 22.08
C LYS A 107 10.06 -8.33 22.61
N SER A 108 10.07 -7.33 21.72
CA SER A 108 9.89 -5.91 22.08
C SER A 108 8.42 -5.49 22.11
N GLY A 109 7.50 -6.43 21.88
CA GLY A 109 6.07 -6.18 21.85
C GLY A 109 5.59 -5.47 20.58
N LYS A 110 6.44 -5.40 19.55
CA LYS A 110 6.11 -4.77 18.26
C LYS A 110 5.75 -5.86 17.25
N ILE A 111 4.54 -5.77 16.70
CA ILE A 111 4.03 -6.68 15.68
C ILE A 111 3.54 -5.81 14.53
N GLY A 112 4.07 -6.06 13.33
CA GLY A 112 3.61 -5.39 12.11
C GLY A 112 2.44 -6.15 11.51
N LEU A 113 1.39 -5.46 11.10
CA LEU A 113 0.25 -6.05 10.41
C LEU A 113 0.12 -5.42 9.02
N ARG A 114 -0.27 -6.24 8.03
CA ARG A 114 -0.61 -5.76 6.69
C ARG A 114 -1.64 -6.66 6.01
N TRP A 115 -2.31 -6.13 5.00
CA TRP A 115 -3.11 -6.94 4.10
C TRP A 115 -2.26 -7.87 3.23
N ARG A 116 -2.89 -8.92 2.74
CA ARG A 116 -2.27 -9.92 1.86
C ARG A 116 -2.08 -9.35 0.46
N THR A 117 -0.99 -9.77 -0.17
CA THR A 117 -0.76 -9.52 -1.60
C THR A 117 -1.47 -10.58 -2.43
N GLU A 118 -1.72 -10.31 -3.71
CA GLU A 118 -2.36 -11.26 -4.63
C GLU A 118 -1.69 -12.64 -4.63
N LYS A 119 -0.35 -12.67 -4.67
CA LYS A 119 0.44 -13.91 -4.62
C LYS A 119 0.20 -14.71 -3.34
N GLU A 120 0.01 -14.04 -2.21
CA GLU A 120 -0.26 -14.66 -0.91
C GLU A 120 -1.69 -15.15 -0.78
N VAL A 121 -2.64 -14.44 -1.39
CA VAL A 121 -4.03 -14.89 -1.47
C VAL A 121 -4.11 -16.16 -2.31
N MET A 122 -3.47 -16.18 -3.48
CA MET A 122 -3.42 -17.36 -4.36
C MET A 122 -2.72 -18.56 -3.69
N SER A 123 -1.68 -18.33 -2.87
CA SER A 123 -1.00 -19.40 -2.13
C SER A 123 -1.74 -19.87 -0.87
N GLY A 124 -2.80 -19.16 -0.45
CA GLY A 124 -3.55 -19.47 0.76
C GLY A 124 -2.88 -19.03 2.06
N LYS A 125 -1.86 -18.15 2.01
CA LYS A 125 -1.16 -17.65 3.20
C LYS A 125 -2.10 -16.81 4.07
N GLY A 126 -2.07 -17.04 5.38
CA GLY A 126 -2.97 -16.42 6.35
C GLY A 126 -4.40 -16.98 6.40
N GLN A 127 -4.69 -18.05 5.64
CA GLN A 127 -5.97 -18.77 5.71
C GLN A 127 -5.73 -20.28 5.92
N PHE A 128 -4.98 -20.91 5.01
CA PHE A 128 -4.61 -22.34 5.09
C PHE A 128 -3.16 -22.55 5.52
N ILE A 129 -2.38 -21.47 5.60
CA ILE A 129 -1.00 -21.44 6.08
C ILE A 129 -0.92 -20.32 7.13
N CYS A 130 -0.05 -20.50 8.12
CA CYS A 130 0.20 -19.50 9.15
C CYS A 130 0.41 -18.09 8.56
N GLY A 131 -0.30 -17.11 9.13
CA GLY A 131 -0.25 -15.71 8.73
C GLY A 131 1.01 -14.97 9.20
N ASN A 132 1.97 -15.63 9.84
CA ASN A 132 3.26 -15.02 10.12
C ASN A 132 4.13 -15.01 8.85
N LYS A 133 4.70 -13.86 8.50
CA LYS A 133 5.53 -13.67 7.30
C LYS A 133 6.64 -14.73 7.17
N HIS A 134 7.28 -15.08 8.29
CA HIS A 134 8.42 -16.00 8.38
C HIS A 134 8.03 -17.41 8.86
N CYS A 135 6.78 -17.83 8.66
CA CYS A 135 6.31 -19.17 9.02
C CYS A 135 5.42 -19.72 7.92
N ASP A 136 5.60 -20.99 7.58
CA ASP A 136 4.82 -21.68 6.54
C ASP A 136 4.16 -22.96 7.09
N GLU A 137 3.90 -22.99 8.41
CA GLU A 137 3.19 -24.09 9.09
C GLU A 137 1.72 -24.15 8.63
N LYS A 138 1.22 -25.36 8.41
CA LYS A 138 -0.16 -25.61 7.95
C LYS A 138 -1.06 -26.23 9.01
N ASP A 139 -0.47 -26.89 10.00
CA ASP A 139 -1.20 -27.60 11.04
C ASP A 139 -1.43 -26.71 12.27
N GLY A 140 -2.52 -27.00 13.01
CA GLY A 140 -2.84 -26.30 14.26
C GLY A 140 -3.12 -24.80 14.10
N LEU A 141 -3.77 -24.42 13.00
CA LEU A 141 -4.13 -23.02 12.72
C LEU A 141 -5.36 -22.59 13.53
N ALA A 142 -5.26 -21.45 14.20
CA ALA A 142 -6.36 -20.81 14.91
C ALA A 142 -6.52 -19.36 14.43
N SER A 143 -7.77 -18.90 14.36
CA SER A 143 -8.13 -17.51 14.03
C SER A 143 -8.18 -16.66 15.29
N TYR A 144 -7.48 -15.53 15.26
CA TYR A 144 -7.41 -14.53 16.31
C TYR A 144 -7.89 -13.19 15.80
N GLU A 145 -8.63 -12.46 16.63
CA GLU A 145 -8.97 -11.06 16.38
C GLU A 145 -7.95 -10.18 17.10
N VAL A 146 -7.23 -9.37 16.33
CA VAL A 146 -6.18 -8.50 16.85
C VAL A 146 -6.56 -7.04 16.62
N ASN A 147 -6.33 -6.21 17.64
CA ASN A 147 -6.53 -4.77 17.51
C ASN A 147 -5.37 -4.16 16.71
N PHE A 148 -5.71 -3.54 15.59
CA PHE A 148 -4.79 -2.80 14.74
C PHE A 148 -5.02 -1.30 14.92
N SER A 149 -4.05 -0.65 15.56
CA SER A 149 -4.01 0.81 15.69
C SER A 149 -3.18 1.40 14.55
N TYR A 150 -3.73 2.37 13.82
CA TYR A 150 -3.07 3.03 12.71
C TYR A 150 -3.39 4.52 12.69
N SER A 151 -2.46 5.32 12.16
CA SER A 151 -2.67 6.75 11.94
C SER A 151 -3.00 7.02 10.49
N GLU A 152 -4.08 7.76 10.25
CA GLU A 152 -4.56 8.13 8.91
C GLU A 152 -5.08 9.55 8.97
N ALA A 153 -4.66 10.41 8.03
CA ALA A 153 -5.05 11.83 7.98
C ALA A 153 -4.82 12.62 9.28
N GLY A 154 -3.82 12.23 10.10
CA GLY A 154 -3.52 12.89 11.38
C GLY A 154 -4.33 12.37 12.58
N GLU A 155 -5.26 11.45 12.36
CA GLU A 155 -6.07 10.83 13.40
C GLU A 155 -5.61 9.39 13.68
N ASN A 156 -5.69 8.98 14.95
CA ASN A 156 -5.42 7.61 15.35
C ASN A 156 -6.73 6.81 15.32
N LYS A 157 -6.79 5.83 14.42
CA LYS A 157 -7.92 4.92 14.25
C LYS A 157 -7.55 3.53 14.77
N GLN A 158 -8.57 2.75 15.13
CA GLN A 158 -8.41 1.37 15.58
C GLN A 158 -9.40 0.47 14.82
N ALA A 159 -8.94 -0.72 14.46
CA ALA A 159 -9.76 -1.71 13.78
C ALA A 159 -9.41 -3.12 14.26
N LEU A 160 -10.44 -3.95 14.46
CA LEU A 160 -10.24 -5.37 14.70
C LEU A 160 -10.01 -6.07 13.36
N VAL A 161 -8.87 -6.75 13.22
CA VAL A 161 -8.52 -7.53 12.03
C VAL A 161 -8.34 -8.99 12.39
N LYS A 162 -8.71 -9.89 11.47
CA LYS A 162 -8.58 -11.33 11.67
C LYS A 162 -7.22 -11.82 11.22
N LEU A 163 -6.56 -12.59 12.06
CA LEU A 163 -5.25 -13.18 11.84
C LEU A 163 -5.34 -14.69 12.08
N VAL A 164 -4.85 -15.50 11.14
CA VAL A 164 -4.73 -16.95 11.36
C VAL A 164 -3.28 -17.28 11.68
N THR A 165 -3.03 -17.98 12.78
CA THR A 165 -1.67 -18.39 13.18
C THR A 165 -1.64 -19.79 13.76
N CYS A 166 -0.51 -20.48 13.57
CA CYS A 166 -0.23 -21.73 14.28
C CYS A 166 0.05 -21.46 15.78
N GLU A 167 -0.03 -22.51 16.60
CA GLU A 167 0.20 -22.46 18.05
C GLU A 167 1.51 -21.75 18.43
N ARG A 168 2.61 -22.07 17.75
CA ARG A 168 3.93 -21.44 17.98
C ARG A 168 3.92 -19.93 17.73
N CYS A 169 3.13 -19.45 16.76
CA CYS A 169 3.02 -18.04 16.44
C CYS A 169 1.98 -17.33 17.32
N ALA A 170 0.93 -18.04 17.76
CA ALA A 170 -0.02 -17.53 18.76
C ALA A 170 0.68 -17.21 20.09
N GLU A 171 1.66 -18.02 20.48
CA GLU A 171 2.51 -17.74 21.63
C GLU A 171 3.29 -16.43 21.50
N LYS A 172 3.81 -16.13 20.30
CA LYS A 172 4.53 -14.87 20.00
C LYS A 172 3.58 -13.69 20.02
N LEU A 173 2.37 -13.87 19.49
CA LEU A 173 1.31 -12.85 19.49
C LEU A 173 0.97 -12.41 20.92
N HIS A 174 0.85 -13.35 21.85
CA HIS A 174 0.50 -13.08 23.25
C HIS A 174 1.70 -12.90 24.19
N TYR A 175 2.92 -12.88 23.68
CA TYR A 175 4.15 -12.84 24.48
C TYR A 175 4.18 -11.66 25.46
N LYS A 176 3.87 -10.45 24.98
CA LYS A 176 3.89 -9.23 25.80
C LYS A 176 2.85 -9.28 26.92
N ARG A 177 1.61 -9.65 26.59
CA ARG A 177 0.49 -9.75 27.55
C ARG A 177 0.78 -10.78 28.65
N ARG A 178 1.40 -11.92 28.29
CA ARG A 178 1.84 -12.93 29.27
C ARG A 178 2.92 -12.38 30.21
N LYS A 179 3.94 -11.73 29.66
CA LYS A 179 5.02 -11.08 30.43
C LYS A 179 4.50 -10.01 31.40
N GLU A 180 3.55 -9.19 30.96
CA GLU A 180 2.93 -8.15 31.80
C GLU A 180 2.13 -8.78 32.95
N LYS A 181 1.36 -9.84 32.68
CA LYS A 181 0.60 -10.58 33.69
C LYS A 181 1.50 -11.28 34.72
N GLU A 182 2.60 -11.89 34.29
CA GLU A 182 3.58 -12.48 35.20
C GLU A 182 4.24 -11.44 36.10
N GLN A 183 4.52 -10.24 35.58
CA GLN A 183 5.07 -9.14 36.37
C GLN A 183 4.06 -8.59 37.38
N SER A 184 2.79 -8.42 37.00
CA SER A 184 1.76 -7.93 37.92
C SER A 184 1.54 -8.92 39.07
N GLN A 185 1.46 -10.22 38.78
CA GLN A 185 1.31 -11.26 39.79
C GLN A 185 2.49 -11.30 40.78
N LYS A 186 3.72 -11.11 40.30
CA LYS A 186 4.90 -11.01 41.18
C LYS A 186 4.81 -9.79 42.11
N ARG A 187 4.39 -8.64 41.59
CA ARG A 187 4.20 -7.41 42.39
C ARG A 187 3.10 -7.60 43.45
N GLU A 188 1.98 -8.20 43.08
CA GLU A 188 0.88 -8.51 44.02
C GLU A 188 1.32 -9.49 45.12
N GLN A 189 2.08 -10.53 44.77
CA GLN A 189 2.62 -11.47 45.75
C GLN A 189 3.61 -10.80 46.72
N GLU A 190 4.47 -9.90 46.22
CA GLU A 190 5.37 -9.11 47.06
C GLU A 190 4.61 -8.16 47.98
N GLU A 191 3.57 -7.49 47.47
CA GLU A 191 2.73 -6.60 48.27
C GLU A 191 1.96 -7.37 49.36
N ASN A 192 1.42 -8.54 49.04
CA ASN A 192 0.75 -9.40 50.01
C ASN A 192 1.71 -9.93 51.09
N LYS A 193 2.95 -10.28 50.72
CA LYS A 193 4.00 -10.63 51.69
C LYS A 193 4.33 -9.45 52.62
N ARG A 194 4.46 -8.23 52.08
CA ARG A 194 4.70 -7.00 52.86
C ARG A 194 3.55 -6.71 53.83
N LYS A 195 2.30 -6.80 53.38
CA LYS A 195 1.12 -6.64 54.24
C LYS A 195 1.10 -7.70 55.35
N SER A 196 1.34 -8.97 55.02
CA SER A 196 1.42 -10.04 56.02
C SER A 196 2.50 -9.82 57.08
N SER A 197 3.65 -9.24 56.73
CA SER A 197 4.70 -8.89 57.69
C SER A 197 4.36 -7.68 58.58
N LEU A 198 3.59 -6.71 58.08
CA LEU A 198 3.13 -5.55 58.85
C LEU A 198 2.03 -5.90 59.86
N PHE A 199 1.18 -6.89 59.56
CA PHE A 199 0.16 -7.40 60.49
C PHE A 199 0.71 -8.34 61.58
N GLN A 200 2.01 -8.67 61.54
CA GLN A 200 2.69 -9.52 62.53
C GLN A 200 3.54 -8.74 63.55
N GLU A 201 3.50 -7.40 63.56
CA GLU A 201 4.17 -6.64 64.64
C GLU A 201 3.49 -6.93 65.99
N PRO A 202 4.20 -7.53 66.97
CA PRO A 202 3.60 -7.90 68.23
C PRO A 202 3.32 -6.65 69.07
N VAL A 203 2.10 -6.55 69.59
CA VAL A 203 1.73 -5.63 70.67
C VAL A 203 2.70 -5.86 71.83
N LYS A 204 3.69 -4.99 71.98
CA LYS A 204 4.61 -5.01 73.12
C LYS A 204 3.81 -4.64 74.36
N LYS A 205 3.63 -5.63 75.25
CA LYS A 205 3.14 -5.44 76.63
C LYS A 205 4.18 -4.74 77.49
#